data_AF-A0A534IKY0-F1
#
_entry.id   AF-A0A534IKY0-F1
#
_cell.length_a   1.000
_cell.length_b   1.000
_cell.length_c   1.000
_cell.angle_alpha   90.00
_cell.angle_beta   90.00
_cell.angle_gamma   90.00
#
_symmetry.space_group_name_H-M   'P 1'
#
loop_
_entity.id
_entity.type
_entity.pdbx_description
1 polymer ?
#
loop_
_entity_poly.entity_id
_entity_poly.type
_entity_poly.pdbx_seq_one_letter_code
_entity_poly.pdbx_strand_id
1 'polypeptide(L)'
;MTHLIRSDAPARPVSVGIAMWALAFAVLFFSALFAFIGLTIPEAFTTNEQTVLAVWMGMIFLILAVMLDLYRKYYVPDEMIHKKRRPKIVLRREFR
;
A
#
# COMPACT_ATOMS: atom_id res chain seq x y z
N MET A 1 26.94 1.04 11.14
CA MET A 1 25.83 0.59 12.00
C MET A 1 24.89 1.76 12.18
N THR A 2 23.64 1.63 11.74
CA THR A 2 22.56 2.60 11.97
C THR A 2 22.12 2.50 13.43
N HIS A 3 22.16 3.60 14.16
CA HIS A 3 21.73 3.64 15.56
C HIS A 3 20.22 3.86 15.59
N LEU A 4 19.48 2.91 16.17
CA LEU A 4 18.06 3.04 16.47
C LEU A 4 17.91 4.01 17.65
N ILE A 5 17.21 5.12 17.46
CA ILE A 5 17.01 6.12 18.52
C ILE A 5 15.80 5.76 19.39
N ARG A 6 14.71 5.35 18.72
CA ARG A 6 13.43 5.02 19.36
C ARG A 6 12.71 3.96 18.52
N SER A 7 12.08 3.02 19.19
CA SER A 7 11.15 2.06 18.61
C SER A 7 9.95 1.97 19.53
N ASP A 8 8.79 2.35 19.02
CA ASP A 8 7.53 2.20 19.75
C ASP A 8 6.76 1.02 19.16
N ALA A 9 6.22 0.17 20.03
CA ALA A 9 5.37 -0.94 19.61
C ALA A 9 4.08 -0.39 18.98
N PRO A 10 3.64 -0.93 17.84
CA PRO A 10 2.46 -0.41 17.17
C PRO A 10 1.21 -0.76 17.98
N ALA A 11 0.30 0.21 18.14
CA ALA A 11 -1.00 -0.02 18.75
C ALA A 11 -1.82 -0.91 17.80
N ARG A 12 -2.26 -2.09 18.27
CA ARG A 12 -3.05 -3.05 17.48
C ARG A 12 -4.49 -3.11 17.99
N PRO A 13 -5.31 -2.07 17.79
CA PRO A 13 -6.69 -2.09 18.23
C PRO A 13 -7.49 -3.12 17.42
N VAL A 14 -8.42 -3.82 18.09
CA VAL A 14 -9.27 -4.85 17.47
C VAL A 14 -10.10 -4.29 16.30
N SER A 15 -10.51 -3.02 16.39
CA SER A 15 -11.26 -2.33 15.33
C SER A 15 -10.52 -2.29 13.99
N VAL A 16 -9.19 -2.14 14.00
CA VAL A 16 -8.39 -2.15 12.78
C VAL A 16 -8.30 -3.55 12.20
N GLY A 17 -8.21 -4.59 13.04
CA GLY A 17 -8.28 -5.98 12.58
C GLY A 17 -9.60 -6.30 11.88
N ILE A 18 -10.72 -5.83 12.43
CA ILE A 18 -12.05 -5.98 11.81
C ILE A 18 -12.12 -5.21 10.48
N ALA A 19 -11.60 -3.98 10.44
CA ALA A 19 -11.56 -3.19 9.21
C ALA A 19 -10.72 -3.86 8.12
N MET A 20 -9.56 -4.45 8.47
CA MET A 20 -8.71 -5.20 7.54
C MET A 20 -9.45 -6.41 6.95
N TRP A 21 -10.20 -7.15 7.77
CA TRP A 21 -11.03 -8.27 7.29
C TRP A 21 -12.15 -7.80 6.37
N ALA A 22 -12.83 -6.70 6.70
CA ALA A 22 -13.87 -6.13 5.84
C ALA A 22 -13.31 -5.65 4.50
N LEU A 23 -12.13 -5.01 4.50
CA LEU A 23 -11.44 -4.59 3.28
C LEU A 23 -10.99 -5.80 2.45
N ALA A 24 -10.46 -6.85 3.09
CA ALA A 24 -10.09 -8.08 2.40
C ALA A 24 -11.30 -8.74 1.72
N PHE A 25 -12.45 -8.79 2.40
CA PHE A 25 -13.69 -9.27 1.81
C PHE A 25 -14.14 -8.42 0.62
N ALA A 26 -14.03 -7.09 0.72
CA ALA A 26 -14.35 -6.20 -0.38
C ALA A 26 -13.44 -6.41 -1.60
N VAL A 27 -12.14 -6.63 -1.41
CA VAL A 27 -11.20 -6.98 -2.49
C VAL A 27 -11.64 -8.27 -3.19
N LEU A 28 -11.96 -9.32 -2.42
CA LEU A 28 -12.42 -10.59 -2.97
C LEU A 28 -13.72 -10.41 -3.75
N PHE A 29 -14.66 -9.63 -3.23
CA PHE A 29 -15.94 -9.34 -3.88
C PHE A 29 -15.76 -8.65 -5.24
N PHE A 30 -14.99 -7.57 -5.33
CA PHE A 30 -14.74 -6.88 -6.61
C PHE A 30 -13.92 -7.73 -7.57
N SER A 31 -12.98 -8.52 -7.07
CA SER A 31 -12.20 -9.45 -7.90
C SER A 31 -13.09 -10.55 -8.49
N ALA A 32 -14.02 -11.09 -7.69
CA ALA A 32 -14.98 -12.09 -8.14
C ALA A 32 -15.95 -11.52 -9.18
N LEU A 33 -16.45 -10.28 -9.00
CA LEU A 33 -17.29 -9.61 -9.99
C LEU A 33 -16.55 -9.40 -11.33
N PHE A 34 -15.32 -8.92 -11.27
CA PHE A 34 -14.49 -8.71 -12.45
C PHE A 34 -14.22 -10.03 -13.19
N ALA A 35 -13.83 -11.08 -12.46
CA ALA A 35 -13.59 -12.40 -13.03
C ALA A 35 -14.87 -13.02 -13.60
N PHE A 36 -15.99 -12.90 -12.89
CA PHE A 36 -17.28 -13.43 -13.33
C PHE A 36 -17.68 -12.83 -14.67
N ILE A 37 -17.71 -11.49 -14.78
CA ILE A 37 -18.06 -10.84 -16.05
C ILE A 37 -17.06 -11.18 -17.15
N GLY A 38 -15.76 -11.16 -16.84
CA GLY A 38 -14.73 -11.49 -17.82
C GLY A 38 -14.83 -12.91 -18.38
N LEU A 39 -15.39 -13.85 -17.61
CA LEU A 39 -15.61 -15.24 -18.04
C LEU A 39 -16.97 -15.44 -18.74
N THR A 40 -18.01 -14.72 -18.33
CA THR A 40 -19.37 -14.90 -18.88
C THR A 40 -19.63 -14.07 -20.12
N ILE A 41 -19.00 -12.90 -20.25
CA ILE A 41 -19.24 -11.94 -21.33
C ILE A 41 -17.87 -11.47 -21.87
N PRO A 42 -17.29 -12.17 -22.86
CA PRO A 42 -15.98 -11.82 -23.41
C PRO A 42 -15.96 -10.44 -24.08
N GLU A 43 -17.10 -9.99 -24.61
CA GLU A 43 -17.25 -8.66 -25.23
C GLU A 43 -17.28 -7.51 -24.21
N ALA A 44 -17.36 -7.80 -22.91
CA ALA A 44 -17.36 -6.79 -21.87
C ALA A 44 -16.06 -5.97 -21.83
N PHE A 45 -14.96 -6.51 -22.38
CA PHE A 45 -13.68 -5.81 -22.48
C PHE A 45 -13.57 -4.85 -23.67
N THR A 46 -14.47 -4.94 -24.65
CA THR A 46 -14.42 -4.16 -25.91
C THR A 46 -15.63 -3.27 -26.12
N THR A 47 -16.64 -3.37 -25.25
CA THR A 47 -17.89 -2.60 -25.32
C THR A 47 -17.95 -1.54 -24.21
N ASN A 48 -19.08 -0.82 -24.11
CA ASN A 48 -19.30 0.21 -23.08
C ASN A 48 -19.15 -0.33 -21.63
N GLU A 49 -19.28 -1.65 -21.43
CA GLU A 49 -19.09 -2.34 -20.16
C GLU A 49 -17.65 -2.27 -19.64
N GLN A 50 -16.68 -1.96 -20.51
CA GLN A 50 -15.28 -1.78 -20.15
C GLN A 50 -15.09 -0.70 -19.07
N THR A 51 -15.94 0.33 -19.07
CA THR A 51 -15.88 1.40 -18.06
C THR A 51 -16.24 0.86 -16.67
N VAL A 52 -17.24 -0.03 -16.59
CA VAL A 52 -17.64 -0.67 -15.33
C VAL A 52 -16.52 -1.59 -14.82
N LEU A 53 -15.93 -2.39 -15.71
CA LEU A 53 -14.79 -3.25 -15.38
C LEU A 53 -13.58 -2.45 -14.89
N ALA A 54 -13.26 -1.33 -15.55
CA ALA A 54 -12.19 -0.44 -15.14
C ALA A 54 -12.45 0.18 -13.75
N VAL A 55 -13.70 0.56 -13.46
CA VAL A 55 -14.08 1.05 -12.13
C VAL A 55 -13.89 -0.02 -11.06
N TRP A 56 -14.35 -1.25 -11.29
CA TRP A 56 -14.17 -2.35 -10.34
C TRP A 56 -12.69 -2.66 -10.10
N MET A 57 -11.88 -2.66 -11.15
CA MET A 57 -10.44 -2.84 -11.03
C MET A 57 -9.80 -1.67 -10.26
N GLY A 58 -10.22 -0.44 -10.50
CA GLY A 58 -9.82 0.73 -9.72
C GLY A 58 -10.18 0.62 -8.24
N MET A 59 -11.37 0.09 -7.92
CA MET A 59 -11.80 -0.14 -6.54
C MET A 59 -10.91 -1.17 -5.82
N ILE A 60 -10.47 -2.22 -6.52
CA ILE A 60 -9.51 -3.19 -5.95
C ILE A 60 -8.22 -2.47 -5.54
N PHE A 61 -7.64 -1.65 -6.42
CA PHE A 61 -6.43 -0.89 -6.11
C PHE A 61 -6.63 0.11 -4.96
N LEU A 62 -7.76 0.82 -4.95
CA LEU A 62 -8.08 1.76 -3.89
C LEU A 62 -8.19 1.07 -2.53
N ILE A 63 -8.90 -0.07 -2.47
CA ILE A 63 -9.06 -0.84 -1.23
C ILE A 63 -7.70 -1.37 -0.76
N LEU A 64 -6.88 -1.91 -1.68
CA LEU A 64 -5.52 -2.37 -1.34
C LEU A 64 -4.64 -1.25 -0.82
N ALA A 65 -4.72 -0.05 -1.40
CA ALA A 65 -3.98 1.11 -0.94
C ALA A 65 -4.37 1.50 0.49
N VAL A 66 -5.68 1.55 0.79
CA VAL A 66 -6.20 1.80 2.15
C VAL A 66 -5.76 0.70 3.12
N MET A 67 -5.80 -0.56 2.69
CA MET A 67 -5.40 -1.70 3.51
C MET A 67 -3.90 -1.64 3.86
N LEU A 68 -3.06 -1.23 2.91
CA LEU A 68 -1.62 -1.05 3.11
C LEU A 68 -1.31 0.15 4.01
N ASP A 69 -2.08 1.23 3.91
CA ASP A 69 -1.95 2.39 4.80
C ASP A 69 -2.32 2.04 6.26
N LEU A 70 -3.41 1.31 6.46
CA LEU A 70 -3.78 0.77 7.78
C LEU A 70 -2.72 -0.19 8.32
N TYR A 71 -2.21 -1.09 7.47
CA TYR A 71 -1.14 -2.00 7.86
C TYR A 71 0.11 -1.24 8.32
N ARG A 72 0.53 -0.25 7.54
CA ARG A 72 1.68 0.61 7.86
C ARG A 72 1.48 1.35 9.18
N LYS A 73 0.29 1.86 9.45
CA LYS A 73 0.02 2.65 10.65
C LYS A 73 -0.08 1.82 11.94
N TYR A 74 -0.64 0.61 11.86
CA TYR A 74 -1.02 -0.16 13.06
C TYR A 74 -0.27 -1.48 13.25
N TYR A 75 0.54 -1.90 12.29
CA TYR A 75 1.30 -3.16 12.40
C TYR A 75 2.80 -2.99 12.18
N VAL A 76 3.23 -1.95 11.47
CA VAL A 76 4.65 -1.62 11.30
C VAL A 76 5.12 -0.78 12.51
N PRO A 77 6.20 -1.19 13.21
CA PRO A 77 6.77 -0.39 14.29
C PRO A 77 7.22 0.98 13.79
N ASP A 78 6.97 2.01 14.59
CA ASP A 78 7.50 3.34 14.29
C ASP A 78 8.94 3.43 14.79
N GLU A 79 9.88 3.38 13.87
CA GLU A 79 11.31 3.37 14.16
C GLU A 79 11.97 4.69 13.74
N MET A 80 12.52 5.41 14.71
CA MET A 80 13.34 6.58 14.43
C MET A 80 14.79 6.16 14.25
N ILE A 81 15.22 6.02 12.99
CA ILE A 81 16.58 5.63 12.62
C ILE A 81 17.38 6.87 12.22
N HIS A 82 18.49 7.12 12.92
CA HIS A 82 19.43 8.15 12.47
C HIS A 82 20.44 7.58 11.46
N LYS A 83 20.31 8.00 10.21
CA LYS A 83 21.30 7.70 9.16
C LYS A 83 22.37 8.79 9.14
N LYS A 84 23.51 8.50 9.78
CA LYS A 84 24.70 9.36 9.69
C LYS A 84 25.14 9.46 8.21
N ARG A 85 25.16 10.67 7.66
CA ARG A 85 25.67 10.90 6.29
C ARG A 85 27.18 10.64 6.27
N ARG A 86 27.69 10.07 5.17
CA ARG A 86 29.15 9.97 4.97
C ARG A 86 29.73 11.40 4.96
N PRO A 87 30.87 11.64 5.62
CA PRO A 87 31.52 12.95 5.55
C PRO A 87 31.82 13.26 4.08
N LYS A 88 31.44 14.47 3.63
CA LYS A 88 31.76 14.93 2.28
C LYS A 88 33.25 15.24 2.25
N ILE A 89 34.03 14.41 1.56
CA ILE A 89 35.44 14.70 1.29
C ILE A 89 35.45 15.85 0.27
N VAL A 90 35.67 17.08 0.74
CA VAL A 90 35.84 18.25 -0.12
C VAL A 90 37.33 18.46 -0.31
N LEU A 91 37.84 18.12 -1.49
CA LEU A 91 39.20 18.49 -1.89
C LEU A 91 39.22 20.02 -2.06
N ARG A 92 39.82 20.74 -1.12
CA ARG A 92 40.11 22.17 -1.31
C ARG A 92 41.19 22.26 -2.39
N ARG A 93 40.88 22.85 -3.53
CA ARG A 93 41.94 23.32 -4.44
C ARG A 93 42.61 24.50 -3.76
N GLU A 94 43.92 24.44 -3.58
CA GLU A 94 44.69 25.64 -3.28
C GLU A 94 44.65 26.52 -4.53
N PHE A 95 43.92 27.64 -4.45
CA PHE A 95 44.01 28.69 -5.45
C PHE A 95 45.36 29.37 -5.25
N ARG A 96 46.32 29.08 -6.13
CA ARG A 96 47.60 29.78 -6.25
C ARG A 96 47.59 30.62 -7.52
#